data_AF-A0A6H1ZRE1-F1
#
_entry.id   AF-A0A6H1ZRE1-F1
#
_cell.length_a   1.000
_cell.length_b   1.000
_cell.length_c   1.000
_cell.angle_alpha   90.00
_cell.angle_beta   90.00
_cell.angle_gamma   90.00
#
_symmetry.space_group_name_H-M   'P 1'
#
loop_
_entity.id
_entity.type
_entity.pdbx_description
1 polymer ?
#
loop_
_entity_poly.entity_id
_entity_poly.type
_entity_poly.pdbx_seq_one_letter_code
_entity_poly.pdbx_strand_id
1 'polypeptide(L)'
;MEIIDYPELADEMYRLLIQKVTELTHGQKRSGGIHLTELIYCLTSSYWDKVMPLPFGRQEAITMALGIGFERVLIPEDMRAKPGTCDGIDYSPDFWFHGDLPSEMKTTRMSTAKTHKRDLPESWVQQIMGYCHAEKKLEYGLGIVHLMGGYKPPFPEILAVKFKFDQKELQDNWDFLKWRMQVYINAFGEQKPPTPTKWCKDWECGYCRYAKSAIHCNIKTNAK
;
A
#
# COMPACT_ATOMS: atom_id res chain seq x y z
N MET A 1 -4.20 5.07 44.22
CA MET A 1 -3.43 5.36 42.99
C MET A 1 -4.30 6.24 42.14
N GLU A 2 -3.85 7.45 41.85
CA GLU A 2 -4.52 8.37 40.93
C GLU A 2 -3.89 8.21 39.55
N ILE A 3 -4.72 8.12 38.51
CA ILE A 3 -4.29 8.05 37.12
C ILE A 3 -4.80 9.32 36.46
N ILE A 4 -3.89 10.11 35.89
CA ILE A 4 -4.20 11.36 35.19
C ILE A 4 -3.84 11.23 33.72
N ASP A 5 -4.62 11.88 32.87
CA ASP A 5 -4.31 11.94 31.44
C ASP A 5 -3.03 12.74 31.19
N TYR A 6 -2.20 12.28 30.26
CA TYR A 6 -0.95 12.95 29.89
C TYR A 6 -0.83 13.13 28.37
N PRO A 7 -1.59 14.06 27.78
CA PRO A 7 -1.68 14.23 26.32
C PRO A 7 -0.36 14.66 25.67
N GLU A 8 0.50 15.41 26.37
CA GLU A 8 1.80 15.85 25.87
C GLU A 8 2.72 14.66 25.59
N LEU A 9 2.66 13.61 26.41
CA LEU A 9 3.38 12.37 26.15
C LEU A 9 2.87 11.69 24.88
N ALA A 10 1.55 11.66 24.66
CA ALA A 10 0.99 11.09 23.43
C ALA A 10 1.45 11.87 22.20
N ASP A 11 1.46 13.20 22.26
CA ASP A 11 1.91 14.08 21.18
C ASP A 11 3.40 13.85 20.84
N GLU A 12 4.25 13.73 21.87
CA GLU A 12 5.67 13.42 21.68
C GLU A 12 5.87 12.02 21.08
N MET A 13 5.11 11.01 21.52
CA MET A 13 5.14 9.67 20.95
C MET A 13 4.73 9.67 19.46
N TYR A 14 3.71 10.45 19.09
CA TYR A 14 3.33 10.62 17.69
C TYR A 14 4.43 11.33 16.88
N ARG A 15 5.06 12.36 17.43
CA ARG A 15 6.16 13.06 16.77
C ARG A 15 7.32 12.12 16.47
N LEU A 16 7.76 11.33 17.46
CA LEU A 16 8.81 10.32 17.32
C LEU A 16 8.43 9.25 16.30
N LEU A 17 7.18 8.79 16.32
CA LEU A 17 6.68 7.78 15.39
C LEU A 17 6.67 8.29 13.94
N ILE A 18 6.13 9.49 13.70
CA ILE A 18 6.07 10.11 12.37
C ILE A 18 7.48 10.30 11.82
N GLN A 19 8.39 10.82 12.65
CA GLN A 19 9.80 10.93 12.28
C GLN A 19 10.36 9.56 11.86
N LYS A 20 10.15 8.53 12.69
CA LYS A 20 10.72 7.21 12.43
C LYS A 20 10.16 6.56 11.17
N VAL A 21 8.85 6.62 10.97
CA VAL A 21 8.20 6.08 9.77
C VAL A 21 8.69 6.83 8.53
N THR A 22 8.85 8.15 8.60
CA THR A 22 9.42 8.95 7.50
C THR A 22 10.83 8.49 7.16
N GLU A 23 11.71 8.32 8.16
CA GLU A 23 13.07 7.80 7.94
C GLU A 23 13.05 6.41 7.28
N LEU A 24 12.17 5.51 7.72
CA LEU A 24 12.10 4.15 7.20
C LEU A 24 11.53 4.09 5.78
N THR A 25 10.60 4.98 5.43
CA THR A 25 9.89 4.95 4.14
C THR A 25 10.50 5.85 3.07
N HIS A 26 11.18 6.93 3.46
CA HIS A 26 11.83 7.89 2.56
C HIS A 26 13.37 7.79 2.60
N GLY A 27 13.95 7.26 3.68
CA GLY A 27 15.40 7.05 3.81
C GLY A 27 15.91 5.85 3.01
N GLN A 28 15.04 4.89 2.70
CA GLN A 28 15.30 3.94 1.62
C GLN A 28 15.11 4.72 0.31
N LYS A 29 16.19 4.96 -0.44
CA LYS A 29 16.11 5.54 -1.79
C LYS A 29 15.10 4.74 -2.59
N ARG A 30 13.87 5.25 -2.70
CA ARG A 30 12.92 4.74 -3.69
C ARG A 30 13.62 4.87 -5.02
N SER A 31 13.54 3.83 -5.84
CA SER A 31 14.02 3.93 -7.22
C SER A 31 13.40 5.18 -7.85
N GLY A 32 14.17 5.88 -8.68
CA GLY A 32 13.64 7.04 -9.40
C GLY A 32 12.53 6.69 -10.39
N GLY A 33 12.22 5.40 -10.57
CA GLY A 33 11.18 4.90 -11.45
C GLY A 33 9.78 4.99 -10.87
N ILE A 34 8.85 4.37 -11.60
CA ILE A 34 7.42 4.33 -11.28
C ILE A 34 7.14 2.98 -10.64
N HIS A 35 6.81 2.98 -9.35
CA HIS A 35 6.51 1.74 -8.64
C HIS A 35 5.08 1.30 -8.91
N LEU A 36 4.85 -0.01 -9.01
CA LEU A 36 3.55 -0.60 -9.30
C LEU A 36 2.45 -0.13 -8.34
N THR A 37 2.77 0.03 -7.06
CA THR A 37 1.79 0.52 -6.07
C THR A 37 1.32 1.94 -6.38
N GLU A 38 2.14 2.77 -7.01
CA GLU A 38 1.75 4.13 -7.44
C GLU A 38 0.69 4.09 -8.53
N LEU A 39 0.66 3.00 -9.31
CA LEU A 39 -0.26 2.78 -10.42
C LEU A 39 -1.60 2.18 -9.98
N ILE A 40 -1.67 1.36 -8.93
CA ILE A 40 -2.94 0.76 -8.47
C ILE A 40 -3.81 1.69 -7.61
N TYR A 41 -3.22 2.78 -7.11
CA TYR A 41 -3.88 3.80 -6.30
C TYR A 41 -4.10 5.10 -7.10
N CYS A 42 -4.66 6.12 -6.46
CA CYS A 42 -4.93 7.43 -7.04
C CYS A 42 -3.68 8.07 -7.67
N LEU A 43 -3.64 8.16 -9.01
CA LEU A 43 -2.48 8.72 -9.73
C LEU A 43 -2.18 10.18 -9.35
N THR A 44 -3.21 10.96 -9.00
CA THR A 44 -3.01 12.34 -8.53
C THR A 44 -2.33 12.38 -7.17
N SER A 45 -2.70 11.49 -6.24
CA SER A 45 -2.02 11.38 -4.94
C SER A 45 -0.58 10.93 -5.12
N SER A 46 -0.37 9.87 -5.91
CA SER A 46 0.97 9.35 -6.22
C SER A 46 1.86 10.41 -6.87
N TYR A 47 1.31 11.28 -7.73
CA TYR A 47 2.06 12.38 -8.35
C TYR A 47 2.54 13.36 -7.28
N TRP A 48 1.63 13.80 -6.40
CA TRP A 48 1.98 14.72 -5.34
C TRP A 48 2.93 14.12 -4.30
N ASP A 49 2.87 12.82 -4.04
CA ASP A 49 3.81 12.14 -3.16
C ASP A 49 5.26 12.23 -3.66
N LYS A 50 5.47 12.27 -4.99
CA LYS A 50 6.81 12.46 -5.57
C LYS A 50 7.23 13.94 -5.64
N VAL A 51 6.29 14.83 -5.97
CA VAL A 51 6.61 16.25 -6.23
C VAL A 51 6.66 17.08 -4.95
N MET A 52 5.71 16.86 -4.05
CA MET A 52 5.53 17.61 -2.81
C MET A 52 4.94 16.70 -1.73
N PRO A 53 5.73 15.76 -1.18
CA PRO A 53 5.26 14.84 -0.16
C PRO A 53 4.77 15.60 1.07
N LEU A 54 3.56 15.29 1.51
CA LEU A 54 3.05 15.76 2.80
C LEU A 54 3.53 14.82 3.92
N PRO A 55 3.74 15.32 5.15
CA PRO A 55 4.08 14.46 6.27
C PRO A 55 2.93 13.49 6.58
N PHE A 56 3.29 12.33 7.13
CA PHE A 56 2.31 11.34 7.60
C PHE A 56 1.43 11.92 8.72
N GLY A 57 0.13 11.65 8.64
CA GLY A 57 -0.79 11.90 9.76
C GLY A 57 -0.61 10.88 10.89
N ARG A 58 -1.08 11.19 12.10
CA ARG A 58 -0.97 10.31 13.29
C ARG A 58 -1.45 8.87 13.04
N GLN A 59 -2.63 8.72 12.43
CA GLN A 59 -3.25 7.43 12.15
C GLN A 59 -2.52 6.66 11.04
N GLU A 60 -2.03 7.37 10.03
CA GLU A 60 -1.25 6.80 8.93
C GLU A 60 0.09 6.28 9.45
N ALA A 61 0.78 7.07 10.27
CA ALA A 61 2.05 6.69 10.89
C ALA A 61 1.91 5.44 11.78
N ILE A 62 0.86 5.32 12.59
CA ILE A 62 0.58 4.09 13.36
C ILE A 62 0.37 2.91 12.42
N THR A 63 -0.47 3.06 11.39
CA THR A 63 -0.80 1.96 10.49
C THR A 63 0.44 1.47 9.73
N MET A 64 1.28 2.39 9.27
CA MET A 64 2.56 2.06 8.63
C MET A 64 3.53 1.39 9.59
N ALA A 65 3.68 1.92 10.80
CA ALA A 65 4.60 1.35 11.79
C ALA A 65 4.20 -0.08 12.18
N LEU A 66 2.90 -0.36 12.30
CA LEU A 66 2.41 -1.73 12.51
C LEU A 66 2.81 -2.64 11.34
N GLY A 67 2.56 -2.21 10.09
CA GLY A 67 2.95 -2.98 8.90
C GLY A 67 4.44 -3.30 8.88
N ILE A 68 5.29 -2.28 9.00
CA ILE A 68 6.75 -2.41 9.02
C ILE A 68 7.21 -3.30 10.18
N GLY A 69 6.61 -3.14 11.37
CA GLY A 69 6.95 -3.93 12.55
C GLY A 69 6.66 -5.42 12.33
N PHE A 70 5.47 -5.76 11.86
CA PHE A 70 5.11 -7.15 11.55
C PHE A 70 5.97 -7.73 10.44
N GLU A 71 6.28 -6.95 9.40
CA GLU A 71 7.09 -7.42 8.27
C GLU A 71 8.51 -7.77 8.73
N ARG A 72 9.10 -6.93 9.59
CA ARG A 72 10.44 -7.17 10.17
C ARG A 72 10.49 -8.37 11.10
N VAL A 73 9.40 -8.66 11.81
CA VAL A 73 9.35 -9.78 12.76
C VAL A 73 9.03 -11.09 12.05
N LEU A 74 8.12 -11.07 11.07
CA LEU A 74 7.58 -12.28 10.45
C LEU A 74 8.35 -12.73 9.22
N ILE A 75 9.08 -11.84 8.56
CA ILE A 75 9.84 -12.15 7.34
C ILE A 75 11.34 -12.16 7.66
N PRO A 76 11.95 -13.37 7.72
CA PRO A 76 13.39 -13.52 7.82
C PRO A 76 14.14 -12.83 6.68
N GLU A 77 15.32 -12.30 6.97
CA GLU A 77 16.11 -11.54 6.00
C GLU A 77 16.50 -12.35 4.76
N ASP A 78 16.78 -13.65 4.93
CA ASP A 78 17.11 -14.59 3.86
C ASP A 78 15.92 -14.96 2.96
N MET A 79 14.69 -14.68 3.42
CA MET A 79 13.47 -14.87 2.63
C MET A 79 13.05 -13.62 1.87
N ARG A 80 13.59 -12.44 2.22
CA ARG A 80 13.18 -11.17 1.59
C ARG A 80 13.42 -11.18 0.10
N ALA A 81 12.42 -10.76 -0.65
CA ALA A 81 12.55 -10.64 -2.09
C ALA A 81 13.38 -9.40 -2.44
N LYS A 82 14.11 -9.49 -3.55
CA LYS A 82 14.81 -8.35 -4.11
C LYS A 82 13.84 -7.57 -5.01
N PRO A 83 13.87 -6.23 -4.99
CA PRO A 83 13.10 -5.44 -5.93
C PRO A 83 13.56 -5.70 -7.37
N GLY A 84 12.65 -5.50 -8.32
CA GLY A 84 12.89 -5.65 -9.74
C GLY A 84 12.21 -4.56 -10.57
N THR A 85 12.40 -4.64 -11.89
CA THR A 85 11.74 -3.77 -12.87
C THR A 85 11.26 -4.61 -14.04
N CYS A 86 10.04 -4.39 -14.50
CA CYS A 86 9.47 -5.02 -15.69
C CYS A 86 8.77 -3.94 -16.53
N ASP A 87 9.10 -3.83 -17.82
CA ASP A 87 8.56 -2.81 -18.74
C ASP A 87 8.62 -1.36 -18.21
N GLY A 88 9.65 -1.04 -17.41
CA GLY A 88 9.81 0.28 -16.77
C GLY A 88 8.96 0.51 -15.52
N ILE A 89 8.23 -0.49 -15.05
CA ILE A 89 7.50 -0.49 -13.79
C ILE A 89 8.35 -1.20 -12.72
N ASP A 90 8.67 -0.48 -11.66
CA ASP A 90 9.37 -1.04 -10.51
C ASP A 90 8.40 -1.81 -9.63
N TYR A 91 8.88 -2.91 -9.05
CA TYR A 91 8.07 -3.77 -8.20
C TYR A 91 8.92 -4.43 -7.11
N SER A 92 8.28 -4.79 -6.01
CA SER A 92 8.95 -5.36 -4.83
C SER A 92 7.99 -6.29 -4.10
N PRO A 93 8.02 -7.61 -4.40
CA PRO A 93 7.41 -8.61 -3.53
C PRO A 93 8.03 -8.48 -2.13
N ASP A 94 7.31 -8.88 -1.09
CA ASP A 94 7.88 -8.85 0.27
C ASP A 94 8.88 -10.00 0.49
N PHE A 95 8.54 -11.22 0.03
CA PHE A 95 9.37 -12.42 0.27
C PHE A 95 9.12 -13.59 -0.69
N TRP A 96 10.01 -14.59 -0.67
CA TRP A 96 9.85 -15.87 -1.36
C TRP A 96 9.56 -16.98 -0.35
N PHE A 97 8.34 -17.52 -0.35
CA PHE A 97 7.99 -18.66 0.49
C PHE A 97 8.60 -19.94 -0.09
N HIS A 98 9.40 -20.63 0.72
CA HIS A 98 10.23 -21.79 0.33
C HIS A 98 11.19 -21.58 -0.86
N GLY A 99 11.41 -20.33 -1.27
CA GLY A 99 12.34 -19.94 -2.35
C GLY A 99 11.71 -19.95 -3.75
N ASP A 100 10.43 -20.27 -3.89
CA ASP A 100 9.80 -20.57 -5.18
C ASP A 100 8.46 -19.87 -5.40
N LEU A 101 7.73 -19.54 -4.33
CA LEU A 101 6.46 -18.82 -4.37
C LEU A 101 6.61 -17.36 -3.92
N PRO A 102 6.53 -16.36 -4.83
CA PRO A 102 6.57 -14.96 -4.42
C PRO A 102 5.34 -14.65 -3.56
N SER A 103 5.54 -13.87 -2.52
CA SER A 103 4.54 -13.65 -1.48
C SER A 103 4.55 -12.23 -0.94
N GLU A 104 3.38 -11.80 -0.48
CA GLU A 104 3.11 -10.50 0.14
C GLU A 104 2.60 -10.71 1.57
N MET A 105 2.86 -9.76 2.45
CA MET A 105 2.27 -9.67 3.76
C MET A 105 1.48 -8.37 3.93
N LYS A 106 0.24 -8.46 4.42
CA LYS A 106 -0.59 -7.31 4.73
C LYS A 106 -0.99 -7.31 6.20
N THR A 107 -0.89 -6.17 6.85
CA THR A 107 -1.54 -5.91 8.15
C THR A 107 -2.84 -5.15 7.94
N THR A 108 -3.92 -5.58 8.59
CA THR A 108 -5.23 -4.96 8.42
C THR A 108 -6.05 -4.94 9.70
N ARG A 109 -6.95 -3.97 9.79
CA ARG A 109 -8.01 -3.92 10.81
C ARG A 109 -9.32 -4.55 10.34
N MET A 110 -9.39 -5.07 9.11
CA MET A 110 -10.57 -5.77 8.58
C MET A 110 -10.94 -6.98 9.44
N SER A 111 -12.23 -7.33 9.46
CA SER A 111 -12.68 -8.61 10.04
C SER A 111 -12.15 -9.79 9.24
N THR A 112 -11.78 -10.84 9.94
CA THR A 112 -11.45 -12.13 9.33
C THR A 112 -12.67 -12.78 8.67
N ALA A 113 -13.87 -12.46 9.14
CA ALA A 113 -15.13 -12.90 8.52
C ALA A 113 -15.27 -12.46 7.04
N LYS A 114 -14.63 -11.35 6.65
CA LYS A 114 -14.63 -10.85 5.26
C LYS A 114 -13.59 -11.60 4.42
N THR A 115 -12.35 -11.67 4.90
CA THR A 115 -11.21 -12.27 4.16
C THR A 115 -11.28 -13.80 4.08
N HIS A 116 -11.91 -14.46 5.06
CA HIS A 116 -12.22 -15.90 5.00
C HIS A 116 -13.18 -16.26 3.86
N LYS A 117 -14.04 -15.32 3.46
CA LYS A 117 -14.91 -15.45 2.28
C LYS A 117 -14.21 -15.06 0.96
N ARG A 118 -12.89 -14.80 1.01
CA ARG A 118 -12.09 -14.34 -0.13
C ARG A 118 -12.52 -12.98 -0.70
N ASP A 119 -13.25 -12.19 0.08
CA ASP A 119 -13.56 -10.79 -0.23
C ASP A 119 -12.37 -9.92 0.17
N LEU A 120 -11.36 -9.91 -0.69
CA LEU A 120 -10.10 -9.18 -0.52
C LEU A 120 -10.17 -7.82 -1.23
N PRO A 121 -9.48 -6.77 -0.70
CA PRO A 121 -9.38 -5.49 -1.39
C PRO A 121 -8.85 -5.66 -2.81
N GLU A 122 -9.56 -5.08 -3.79
CA GLU A 122 -9.20 -5.14 -5.21
C GLU A 122 -7.78 -4.63 -5.46
N SER A 123 -7.31 -3.60 -4.73
CA SER A 123 -5.94 -3.11 -4.86
C SER A 123 -4.90 -4.16 -4.47
N TRP A 124 -5.17 -5.02 -3.49
CA TRP A 124 -4.25 -6.11 -3.14
C TRP A 124 -4.17 -7.15 -4.25
N VAL A 125 -5.33 -7.50 -4.84
CA VAL A 125 -5.40 -8.44 -5.97
C VAL A 125 -4.65 -7.87 -7.18
N GLN A 126 -4.88 -6.60 -7.54
CA GLN A 126 -4.18 -5.90 -8.63
C GLN A 126 -2.67 -5.85 -8.42
N GLN A 127 -2.22 -5.58 -7.18
CA GLN A 127 -0.79 -5.60 -6.82
C GLN A 127 -0.19 -6.98 -7.07
N ILE A 128 -0.82 -8.02 -6.52
CA ILE A 128 -0.39 -9.42 -6.64
C ILE A 128 -0.35 -9.88 -8.10
N MET A 129 -1.39 -9.57 -8.89
CA MET A 129 -1.42 -9.90 -10.31
C MET A 129 -0.28 -9.22 -11.08
N GLY A 130 0.02 -7.97 -10.78
CA GLY A 130 1.12 -7.28 -11.43
C GLY A 130 2.50 -7.83 -11.03
N TYR A 131 2.68 -8.25 -9.78
CA TYR A 131 3.90 -8.96 -9.35
C TYR A 131 4.02 -10.34 -10.01
N CYS A 132 2.94 -11.11 -10.09
CA CYS A 132 2.90 -12.37 -10.86
C CYS A 132 3.32 -12.17 -12.31
N HIS A 133 2.80 -11.14 -12.98
CA HIS A 133 3.17 -10.82 -14.35
C HIS A 133 4.67 -10.55 -14.47
N ALA A 134 5.21 -9.66 -13.63
CA ALA A 134 6.62 -9.27 -13.65
C ALA A 134 7.57 -10.46 -13.37
N GLU A 135 7.20 -11.32 -12.42
CA GLU A 135 7.97 -12.51 -12.03
C GLU A 135 7.72 -13.73 -12.93
N LYS A 136 6.82 -13.63 -13.93
CA LYS A 136 6.39 -14.74 -14.81
C LYS A 136 5.89 -15.95 -14.02
N LYS A 137 5.10 -15.69 -12.97
CA LYS A 137 4.47 -16.70 -12.11
C LYS A 137 2.95 -16.68 -12.29
N LEU A 138 2.34 -17.85 -12.14
CA LEU A 138 0.87 -18.00 -12.14
C LEU A 138 0.29 -18.16 -10.73
N GLU A 139 1.16 -18.25 -9.71
CA GLU A 139 0.77 -18.42 -8.32
C GLU A 139 1.46 -17.40 -7.43
N TYR A 140 0.78 -16.98 -6.36
CA TYR A 140 1.29 -15.98 -5.42
C TYR A 140 0.76 -16.24 -4.00
N GLY A 141 1.60 -16.04 -2.99
CA GLY A 141 1.22 -16.15 -1.58
C GLY A 141 0.78 -14.81 -0.98
N LEU A 142 -0.21 -14.83 -0.11
CA LEU A 142 -0.60 -13.65 0.67
C LEU A 142 -0.82 -14.05 2.13
N GLY A 143 0.03 -13.52 3.02
CA GLY A 143 -0.17 -13.52 4.46
C GLY A 143 -0.92 -12.27 4.91
N ILE A 144 -1.94 -12.42 5.75
CA ILE A 144 -2.76 -11.31 6.24
C ILE A 144 -2.81 -11.37 7.76
N VAL A 145 -2.19 -10.40 8.42
CA VAL A 145 -2.27 -10.18 9.86
C VAL A 145 -3.49 -9.31 10.14
N HIS A 146 -4.52 -9.91 10.74
CA HIS A 146 -5.73 -9.23 11.18
C HIS A 146 -5.57 -8.79 12.62
N LEU A 147 -5.46 -7.48 12.85
CA LEU A 147 -5.21 -6.91 14.18
C LEU A 147 -6.38 -7.09 15.15
N MET A 148 -7.59 -7.31 14.62
CA MET A 148 -8.84 -7.39 15.40
C MET A 148 -9.52 -8.77 15.30
N GLY A 149 -8.94 -9.72 14.56
CA GLY A 149 -9.52 -11.04 14.32
C GLY A 149 -10.94 -11.01 13.76
N GLY A 150 -11.79 -11.90 14.29
CA GLY A 150 -13.23 -11.98 14.00
C GLY A 150 -14.11 -11.03 14.81
N TYR A 151 -13.53 -10.07 15.55
CA TYR A 151 -14.20 -9.16 16.50
C TYR A 151 -14.96 -9.82 17.66
N LYS A 152 -14.97 -11.16 17.79
CA LYS A 152 -15.68 -11.92 18.84
C LYS A 152 -14.96 -13.24 19.19
N PRO A 153 -13.96 -13.25 20.09
CA PRO A 153 -13.28 -12.09 20.69
C PRO A 153 -12.28 -11.46 19.72
N PRO A 154 -11.89 -10.18 19.90
CA PRO A 154 -10.98 -9.47 18.99
C PRO A 154 -9.52 -9.85 19.25
N PHE A 155 -9.16 -11.11 19.03
CA PHE A 155 -7.77 -11.56 19.09
C PHE A 155 -7.12 -11.48 17.72
N PRO A 156 -5.86 -11.00 17.63
CA PRO A 156 -5.14 -10.99 16.36
C PRO A 156 -5.04 -12.39 15.75
N GLU A 157 -5.18 -12.48 14.44
CA GLU A 157 -5.06 -13.75 13.71
C GLU A 157 -4.28 -13.56 12.41
N ILE A 158 -3.63 -14.62 11.94
CA ILE A 158 -2.97 -14.65 10.63
C ILE A 158 -3.75 -15.59 9.71
N LEU A 159 -4.13 -15.07 8.55
CA LEU A 159 -4.65 -15.86 7.44
C LEU A 159 -3.60 -15.94 6.34
N ALA A 160 -3.36 -17.11 5.78
CA ALA A 160 -2.58 -17.26 4.56
C ALA A 160 -3.47 -17.79 3.43
N VAL A 161 -3.32 -17.22 2.23
CA VAL A 161 -3.99 -17.68 1.02
C VAL A 161 -3.00 -17.79 -0.14
N LYS A 162 -3.30 -18.69 -1.08
CA LYS A 162 -2.59 -18.80 -2.35
C LYS A 162 -3.52 -18.38 -3.48
N PHE A 163 -3.05 -17.47 -4.32
CA PHE A 163 -3.70 -17.11 -5.56
C PHE A 163 -3.21 -18.03 -6.68
N LYS A 164 -4.10 -18.31 -7.63
CA LYS A 164 -3.78 -18.96 -8.89
C LYS A 164 -4.50 -18.20 -9.99
N PHE A 165 -3.74 -17.70 -10.94
CA PHE A 165 -4.25 -16.93 -12.07
C PHE A 165 -4.00 -17.68 -13.38
N ASP A 166 -4.77 -17.34 -14.40
CA ASP A 166 -4.39 -17.65 -15.76
C ASP A 166 -3.56 -16.51 -16.40
N GLN A 167 -2.92 -16.81 -17.52
CA GLN A 167 -2.06 -15.85 -18.21
C GLN A 167 -2.84 -14.62 -18.72
N LYS A 168 -4.12 -14.79 -19.07
CA LYS A 168 -4.94 -13.73 -19.63
C LYS A 168 -5.30 -12.72 -18.54
N GLU A 169 -5.68 -13.18 -17.35
CA GLU A 169 -5.95 -12.33 -16.18
C GLU A 169 -4.73 -11.44 -15.88
N LEU A 170 -3.54 -12.04 -15.82
CA LEU A 170 -2.29 -11.32 -15.56
C LEU A 170 -1.99 -10.30 -16.67
N GLN A 171 -2.23 -10.65 -17.93
CA GLN A 171 -2.01 -9.77 -19.07
C GLN A 171 -2.98 -8.58 -19.06
N ASP A 172 -4.26 -8.82 -18.85
CA ASP A 172 -5.29 -7.77 -18.80
C ASP A 172 -4.97 -6.75 -17.69
N ASN A 173 -4.56 -7.22 -16.50
CA ASN A 173 -4.14 -6.35 -15.40
C ASN A 173 -2.87 -5.56 -15.75
N TRP A 174 -1.89 -6.21 -16.38
CA TRP A 174 -0.65 -5.53 -16.78
C TRP A 174 -0.88 -4.45 -17.84
N ASP A 175 -1.74 -4.70 -18.83
CA ASP A 175 -2.10 -3.71 -19.83
C ASP A 175 -2.82 -2.50 -19.21
N PHE A 176 -3.68 -2.72 -18.22
CA PHE A 176 -4.26 -1.65 -17.42
C PHE A 176 -3.19 -0.84 -16.67
N LEU A 177 -2.21 -1.49 -16.03
CA LEU A 177 -1.10 -0.82 -15.35
C LEU A 177 -0.24 0.01 -16.31
N LYS A 178 0.11 -0.52 -17.49
CA LYS A 178 0.87 0.22 -18.51
C LYS A 178 0.12 1.45 -19.02
N TRP A 179 -1.19 1.34 -19.24
CA TRP A 179 -1.99 2.50 -19.62
C TRP A 179 -1.97 3.58 -18.53
N ARG A 180 -2.09 3.19 -17.25
CA ARG A 180 -1.96 4.13 -16.12
C ARG A 180 -0.56 4.72 -16.00
N MET A 181 0.48 3.93 -16.26
CA MET A 181 1.86 4.40 -16.33
C MET A 181 2.01 5.50 -17.37
N GLN A 182 1.38 5.36 -18.55
CA GLN A 182 1.44 6.40 -19.58
C GLN A 182 0.77 7.71 -19.12
N VAL A 183 -0.38 7.62 -18.45
CA VAL A 183 -1.03 8.80 -17.84
C VAL A 183 -0.09 9.47 -16.84
N TYR A 184 0.60 8.67 -16.02
CA TYR A 184 1.54 9.16 -15.02
C TYR A 184 2.78 9.81 -15.64
N ILE A 185 3.39 9.20 -16.66
CA ILE A 185 4.52 9.75 -17.42
C ILE A 185 4.15 11.09 -18.06
N ASN A 186 2.98 11.16 -18.72
CA ASN A 186 2.51 12.40 -19.35
C ASN A 186 2.36 13.52 -18.31
N ALA A 187 1.81 13.22 -17.13
CA ALA A 187 1.66 14.19 -16.05
C ALA A 187 3.01 14.77 -15.58
N PHE A 188 4.05 13.94 -15.44
CA PHE A 188 5.41 14.43 -15.13
C PHE A 188 6.02 15.24 -16.28
N GLY A 189 5.84 14.79 -17.53
CA GLY A 189 6.31 15.51 -18.71
C GLY A 189 5.69 16.90 -18.84
N GLU A 190 4.39 17.03 -18.53
CA GLU A 190 3.65 18.29 -18.54
C GLU A 190 3.80 19.11 -17.26
N GLN A 191 4.47 18.58 -16.24
CA GLN A 191 4.54 19.15 -14.87
C GLN A 191 3.15 19.48 -14.31
N LYS A 192 2.15 18.66 -14.65
CA LYS A 192 0.76 18.85 -14.30
C LYS A 192 0.19 17.55 -13.74
N PRO A 193 -0.40 17.57 -12.54
CA PRO A 193 -0.95 16.36 -11.96
C PRO A 193 -2.06 15.76 -12.87
N PRO A 194 -2.25 14.43 -12.85
CA PRO A 194 -3.41 13.80 -13.48
C PRO A 194 -4.71 14.42 -12.96
N THR A 195 -5.77 14.42 -13.79
CA THR A 195 -7.08 14.96 -13.41
C THR A 195 -7.53 14.39 -12.06
N PRO A 196 -7.76 15.24 -11.05
CA PRO A 196 -8.22 14.79 -9.75
C PRO A 196 -9.48 13.93 -9.82
N THR A 197 -9.57 12.95 -8.93
CA THR A 197 -10.68 11.99 -8.79
C THR A 197 -11.02 11.14 -10.01
N LYS A 198 -10.38 11.37 -11.17
CA LYS A 198 -10.60 10.57 -12.39
C LYS A 198 -9.95 9.20 -12.31
N TRP A 199 -8.81 9.13 -11.64
CA TRP A 199 -7.95 7.94 -11.63
C TRP A 199 -7.81 7.34 -10.22
N CYS A 200 -8.88 7.41 -9.42
CA CYS A 200 -8.93 6.87 -8.06
C CYS A 200 -10.11 5.93 -7.86
N LYS A 201 -10.08 5.18 -6.77
CA LYS A 201 -11.21 4.41 -6.24
C LYS A 201 -12.02 5.28 -5.28
N ASP A 202 -13.32 5.01 -5.17
CA ASP A 202 -14.27 5.83 -4.40
C ASP A 202 -13.84 6.07 -2.94
N TRP A 203 -13.22 5.07 -2.32
CA TRP A 203 -12.81 5.13 -0.92
C TRP A 203 -11.54 5.96 -0.71
N GLU A 204 -10.67 6.12 -1.72
CA GLU A 204 -9.35 6.75 -1.55
C GLU A 204 -9.46 8.21 -1.13
N CYS A 205 -10.40 8.95 -1.72
CA CYS A 205 -10.61 10.36 -1.41
C CYS A 205 -11.00 10.61 0.06
N GLY A 206 -11.64 9.63 0.71
CA GLY A 206 -12.00 9.72 2.13
C GLY A 206 -10.80 9.68 3.08
N TYR A 207 -9.68 9.11 2.64
CA TYR A 207 -8.45 8.95 3.42
C TYR A 207 -7.26 9.73 2.84
N CYS A 208 -7.45 10.43 1.73
CA CYS A 208 -6.39 11.15 1.03
C CYS A 208 -5.96 12.42 1.79
N ARG A 209 -4.68 12.51 2.14
CA ARG A 209 -4.09 13.70 2.80
C ARG A 209 -4.10 14.95 1.93
N TYR A 210 -4.07 14.80 0.61
CA TYR A 210 -4.12 15.93 -0.33
C TYR A 210 -5.52 16.52 -0.47
N ALA A 211 -6.58 15.75 -0.21
CA ALA A 211 -7.96 16.21 -0.35
C ALA A 211 -8.26 17.45 0.52
N LYS A 212 -7.64 17.53 1.70
CA LYS A 212 -7.83 18.61 2.69
C LYS A 212 -6.67 19.60 2.75
N SER A 213 -5.66 19.44 1.90
CA SER A 213 -4.46 20.28 1.88
C SER A 213 -4.63 21.48 0.95
N ALA A 214 -3.80 22.53 1.13
CA ALA A 214 -3.76 23.67 0.20
C ALA A 214 -3.49 23.26 -1.26
N ILE A 215 -2.86 22.09 -1.46
CA ILE A 215 -2.74 21.40 -2.75
C ILE A 215 -4.09 20.69 -3.02
N HIS A 216 -5.15 21.47 -3.16
CA HIS A 216 -6.47 20.89 -3.35
C HIS A 216 -6.55 20.25 -4.73
N CYS A 217 -6.93 18.98 -4.73
CA CYS A 217 -7.46 18.28 -5.89
C CYS A 217 -8.79 18.87 -6.43
N ASN A 218 -9.19 20.09 -6.01
CA ASN A 218 -10.51 20.69 -6.27
C ASN A 218 -11.68 19.72 -6.03
N ILE A 219 -11.55 18.87 -5.01
CA ILE A 219 -12.61 17.93 -4.63
C ILE A 219 -13.73 18.78 -4.04
N LYS A 220 -14.82 18.98 -4.78
CA LYS A 220 -16.05 19.53 -4.22
C LYS A 220 -16.44 18.62 -3.07
N THR A 221 -16.45 19.16 -1.85
CA THR A 221 -16.90 18.45 -0.66
C THR A 221 -18.34 18.03 -0.89
N ASN A 222 -18.58 16.76 -1.20
CA ASN A 222 -19.89 16.17 -0.97
C ASN A 222 -20.01 16.06 0.55
N ALA A 223 -20.57 17.10 1.16
CA ALA A 223 -20.99 17.08 2.54
C ALA A 223 -21.87 15.84 2.75
N LYS A 224 -21.42 14.95 3.64
CA LYS A 224 -22.28 14.00 4.32
C LYS A 224 -22.40 14.45 5.76
#